data_AF-A0A351H793-F1
#
_entry.id   AF-A0A351H793-F1
#
_cell.length_a   1.000
_cell.length_b   1.000
_cell.length_c   1.000
_cell.angle_alpha   90.00
_cell.angle_beta   90.00
_cell.angle_gamma   90.00
#
_symmetry.space_group_name_H-M   'P 1'
#
loop_
_entity.id
_entity.type
_entity.pdbx_description
1 polymer ?
#
loop_
_entity_poly.entity_id
_entity_poly.type
_entity_poly.pdbx_seq_one_letter_code
_entity_poly.pdbx_strand_id
1 'polypeptide(L)'
;MLENIEATETPPYDYDEGTTLSLTDEAMEYDCEKRRETSALSFKTDNHGFTARVTRDKANLVFFSVPYDEGWSAYVNGEPAEIEKVNAGFMAVKVDKGTSEIRFEYKTPGLVNGLMITGGACVLLLLYILIFTLYSKKHPSDTCYPEGDMLIAKWRLEDREDARRLLAERFEDGAKESILSDDAEIEIPHMENGFSGGFKIDSELFDDKEDEE
;
A
#
# COMPACT_ATOMS: atom_id res chain seq x y z
N MET A 1 0.22 -43.24 35.16
CA MET A 1 0.76 -42.45 34.04
C MET A 1 1.46 -41.18 34.58
N LEU A 2 2.29 -41.31 35.62
CA LEU A 2 2.94 -40.19 36.33
C LEU A 2 4.40 -40.55 36.73
N GLU A 3 5.11 -41.31 35.90
CA GLU A 3 6.47 -41.80 36.22
C GLU A 3 7.59 -40.87 35.70
N ASN A 4 7.27 -39.67 35.22
CA ASN A 4 8.21 -38.83 34.49
C ASN A 4 8.61 -37.52 35.20
N ILE A 5 8.29 -37.35 36.49
CA ILE A 5 8.55 -36.11 37.25
C ILE A 5 9.78 -36.23 38.19
N GLU A 6 10.27 -37.44 38.47
CA GLU A 6 11.27 -37.67 39.55
C GLU A 6 12.73 -37.31 39.24
N ALA A 7 13.05 -36.72 38.06
CA ALA A 7 14.45 -36.48 37.66
C ALA A 7 14.75 -35.04 37.21
N THR A 8 14.02 -34.05 37.70
CA THR A 8 14.44 -32.64 37.56
C THR A 8 15.25 -32.22 38.78
N GLU A 9 16.50 -31.81 38.56
CA GLU A 9 17.30 -31.10 39.56
C GLU A 9 16.45 -29.99 40.18
N THR A 10 16.42 -29.92 41.51
CA THR A 10 15.64 -28.91 42.20
C THR A 10 16.22 -27.55 41.83
N PRO A 11 15.41 -26.62 41.29
CA PRO A 11 15.88 -25.28 40.96
C PRO A 11 16.49 -24.59 42.18
N PRO A 12 17.44 -23.66 42.00
CA PRO A 12 18.13 -22.95 43.09
C PRO A 12 17.21 -21.89 43.73
N TYR A 13 16.03 -22.29 44.19
CA TYR A 13 15.11 -21.41 44.91
C TYR A 13 15.25 -21.61 46.42
N ASP A 14 15.34 -20.50 47.14
CA ASP A 14 15.14 -20.46 48.59
C ASP A 14 13.64 -20.26 48.86
N TYR A 15 12.98 -21.26 49.46
CA TYR A 15 11.52 -21.35 49.55
C TYR A 15 10.92 -20.71 50.83
N ASP A 16 11.68 -19.87 51.54
CA ASP A 16 11.30 -19.45 52.91
C ASP A 16 10.15 -18.41 52.96
N GLU A 17 9.84 -17.71 51.87
CA GLU A 17 8.67 -16.81 51.82
C GLU A 17 7.91 -16.96 50.50
N GLY A 18 6.57 -17.01 50.58
CA GLY A 18 5.63 -17.34 49.51
C GLY A 18 5.57 -16.38 48.32
N THR A 19 6.71 -16.12 47.68
CA THR A 19 6.85 -15.37 46.43
C THR A 19 7.45 -16.32 45.40
N THR A 20 6.61 -16.83 44.49
CA THR A 20 6.94 -17.88 43.52
C THR A 20 7.85 -17.45 42.37
N LEU A 21 8.54 -16.31 42.51
CA LEU A 21 9.48 -15.77 41.51
C LEU A 21 10.71 -15.22 42.24
N SER A 22 11.79 -16.01 42.28
CA SER A 22 13.10 -15.49 42.67
C SER A 22 13.70 -14.76 41.48
N LEU A 23 13.90 -13.45 41.59
CA LEU A 23 14.54 -12.60 40.57
C LEU A 23 16.08 -12.63 40.68
N THR A 24 16.65 -13.62 41.35
CA THR A 24 18.10 -13.81 41.45
C THR A 24 18.68 -14.24 40.10
N ASP A 25 19.92 -13.84 39.81
CA ASP A 25 20.58 -14.15 38.54
C ASP A 25 20.64 -15.67 38.28
N GLU A 26 20.90 -16.47 39.32
CA GLU A 26 20.96 -17.94 39.26
C GLU A 26 19.60 -18.57 38.91
N ALA A 27 18.51 -18.05 39.48
CA ALA A 27 17.16 -18.52 39.20
C ALA A 27 16.74 -18.18 37.76
N MET A 28 17.07 -16.97 37.30
CA MET A 28 16.83 -16.53 35.94
C MET A 28 17.62 -17.34 34.91
N GLU A 29 18.87 -17.70 35.22
CA GLU A 29 19.73 -18.54 34.37
C GLU A 29 19.12 -19.94 34.20
N TYR A 30 18.72 -20.58 35.32
CA TYR A 30 18.04 -21.88 35.29
C TYR A 30 16.75 -21.85 34.44
N ASP A 31 15.92 -20.82 34.61
CA ASP A 31 14.69 -20.66 33.84
C ASP A 31 14.96 -20.44 32.35
N CYS A 32 16.02 -19.70 32.02
CA CYS A 32 16.44 -19.48 30.63
C CYS A 32 16.93 -20.77 29.97
N GLU A 33 17.67 -21.61 30.70
CA GLU A 33 18.12 -22.92 30.19
C GLU A 33 16.93 -23.85 29.93
N LYS A 34 16.01 -23.99 30.89
CA LYS A 34 14.81 -24.81 30.71
C LYS A 34 13.91 -24.32 29.58
N ARG A 35 13.77 -23.01 29.40
CA ARG A 35 13.03 -22.45 28.25
C ARG A 35 13.77 -22.65 26.93
N ARG A 36 15.10 -22.64 26.93
CA ARG A 36 15.93 -22.89 25.74
C ARG A 36 15.77 -24.34 25.25
N GLU A 37 15.60 -25.32 26.14
CA GLU A 37 15.33 -26.71 25.76
C GLU A 37 14.03 -26.84 24.92
N THR A 38 13.03 -25.98 25.18
CA THR A 38 11.71 -26.05 24.53
C THR A 38 11.50 -25.03 23.41
N SER A 39 12.40 -24.06 23.25
CA SER A 39 12.27 -22.97 22.29
C SER A 39 12.47 -23.43 20.84
N ALA A 40 12.10 -22.55 19.90
CA ALA A 40 12.36 -22.80 18.48
C ALA A 40 13.86 -22.60 18.17
N LEU A 41 14.42 -23.51 17.39
CA LEU A 41 15.80 -23.45 16.89
C LEU A 41 16.05 -22.24 15.99
N SER A 42 15.06 -21.93 15.17
CA SER A 42 15.12 -20.77 14.27
C SER A 42 13.72 -20.25 14.02
N PHE A 43 13.61 -18.93 13.93
CA PHE A 43 12.38 -18.24 13.58
C PHE A 43 12.70 -17.22 12.49
N LYS A 44 12.03 -17.32 11.34
CA LYS A 44 12.17 -16.40 10.21
C LYS A 44 10.79 -15.85 9.84
N THR A 45 10.70 -14.55 9.68
CA THR A 45 9.48 -13.86 9.24
C THR A 45 9.56 -13.51 7.76
N ASP A 46 8.39 -13.44 7.13
CA ASP A 46 8.18 -13.10 5.72
C ASP A 46 6.95 -12.18 5.63
N ASN A 47 6.72 -11.56 4.47
CA ASN A 47 5.59 -10.65 4.25
C ASN A 47 4.23 -11.36 4.32
N HIS A 48 4.20 -12.66 4.10
CA HIS A 48 2.99 -13.48 4.09
C HIS A 48 2.91 -14.43 5.29
N GLY A 49 3.82 -14.36 6.26
CA GLY A 49 3.79 -15.26 7.41
C GLY A 49 5.15 -15.49 8.04
N PHE A 50 5.36 -16.69 8.59
CA PHE A 50 6.61 -17.01 9.28
C PHE A 50 6.92 -18.51 9.24
N THR A 51 8.20 -18.84 9.40
CA THR A 51 8.71 -20.20 9.45
C THR A 51 9.49 -20.40 10.74
N ALA A 52 9.11 -21.42 11.49
CA ALA A 52 9.75 -21.82 12.73
C ALA A 52 10.28 -23.25 12.61
N ARG A 53 11.49 -23.50 13.11
CA ARG A 53 12.03 -24.85 13.23
C ARG A 53 12.06 -25.24 14.70
N VAL A 54 11.47 -26.39 15.02
CA VAL A 54 11.41 -26.91 16.40
C VAL A 54 11.89 -28.35 16.42
N THR A 55 12.57 -28.74 17.48
CA THR A 55 12.88 -30.15 17.76
C THR A 55 12.15 -30.57 19.02
N ARG A 56 11.49 -31.74 18.98
CA ARG A 56 10.75 -32.28 20.12
C ARG A 56 11.04 -33.76 20.32
N ASP A 57 11.23 -34.16 21.57
CA ASP A 57 11.50 -35.56 21.92
C ASP A 57 10.24 -36.45 21.88
N LYS A 58 9.06 -35.83 21.92
CA LYS A 58 7.75 -36.47 21.89
C LYS A 58 6.78 -35.59 21.08
N ALA A 59 5.69 -36.20 20.60
CA ALA A 59 4.61 -35.44 19.98
C ALA A 59 4.06 -34.42 20.98
N ASN A 60 4.11 -33.14 20.63
CA ASN A 60 3.76 -32.05 21.52
C ASN A 60 3.14 -30.89 20.75
N LEU A 61 2.37 -30.07 21.45
CA LEU A 61 1.81 -28.85 20.91
C LEU A 61 2.85 -27.73 20.97
N VAL A 62 3.05 -27.03 19.86
CA VAL A 62 3.94 -25.87 19.78
C VAL A 62 3.07 -24.63 19.85
N PHE A 63 3.22 -23.90 20.95
CA PHE A 63 2.54 -22.63 21.18
C PHE A 63 3.23 -21.49 20.45
N PHE A 64 2.45 -20.64 19.79
CA PHE A 64 2.90 -19.39 19.20
C PHE A 64 2.07 -18.24 19.79
N SER A 65 2.74 -17.18 20.24
CA SER A 65 2.09 -15.96 20.76
C SER A 65 1.53 -15.07 19.64
N VAL A 66 1.05 -15.67 18.56
CA VAL A 66 0.42 -15.01 17.42
C VAL A 66 -1.09 -15.23 17.53
N PRO A 67 -1.92 -14.18 17.44
CA PRO A 67 -3.37 -14.32 17.54
C PRO A 67 -3.92 -15.14 16.37
N TYR A 68 -4.91 -15.98 16.67
CA TYR A 68 -5.65 -16.79 15.70
C TYR A 68 -6.58 -15.91 14.85
N ASP A 69 -6.58 -16.16 13.55
CA ASP A 69 -7.44 -15.54 12.53
C ASP A 69 -7.77 -16.61 11.46
N GLU A 70 -8.94 -16.52 10.84
CA GLU A 70 -9.41 -17.43 9.78
C GLU A 70 -8.52 -17.37 8.52
N GLY A 71 -7.77 -16.28 8.36
CA GLY A 71 -6.80 -16.12 7.27
C GLY A 71 -5.51 -16.94 7.42
N TRP A 72 -5.24 -17.55 8.57
CA TRP A 72 -4.02 -18.33 8.79
C TRP A 72 -4.15 -19.77 8.31
N SER A 73 -3.10 -20.26 7.67
CA SER A 73 -2.90 -21.67 7.32
C SER A 73 -1.54 -22.12 7.83
N ALA A 74 -1.47 -23.32 8.40
CA ALA A 74 -0.23 -23.90 8.91
C ALA A 74 0.16 -25.15 8.15
N TYR A 75 1.47 -25.35 8.02
CA TYR A 75 2.06 -26.52 7.40
C TYR A 75 3.18 -27.05 8.30
N VAL A 76 3.19 -28.35 8.57
CA VAL A 76 4.24 -29.04 9.31
C VAL A 76 4.96 -29.95 8.33
N ASN A 77 6.25 -29.73 8.12
CA ASN A 77 7.08 -30.45 7.15
C ASN A 77 6.50 -30.47 5.72
N GLY A 78 5.76 -29.42 5.35
CA GLY A 78 5.10 -29.29 4.05
C GLY A 78 3.70 -29.92 3.97
N GLU A 79 3.24 -30.62 5.01
CA GLU A 79 1.88 -31.15 5.07
C GLU A 79 0.94 -30.16 5.78
N PRO A 80 -0.30 -29.98 5.31
CA PRO A 80 -1.26 -29.07 5.93
C PRO A 80 -1.59 -29.54 7.35
N ALA A 81 -1.45 -28.64 8.32
CA ALA A 81 -1.69 -28.90 9.72
C ALA A 81 -2.82 -28.01 10.26
N GLU A 82 -3.63 -28.59 11.14
CA GLU A 82 -4.71 -27.86 11.80
C GLU A 82 -4.14 -26.94 12.89
N ILE A 83 -4.63 -25.69 12.91
CA ILE A 83 -4.25 -24.69 13.90
C ILE A 83 -5.23 -24.78 15.07
N GLU A 84 -4.71 -25.18 16.24
CA GLU A 84 -5.46 -25.25 17.49
C GLU A 84 -5.50 -23.86 18.15
N LYS A 85 -6.71 -23.41 18.50
CA LYS A 85 -6.91 -22.15 19.23
C LYS A 85 -6.68 -22.38 20.73
N VAL A 86 -5.59 -21.83 21.25
CA VAL A 86 -5.18 -22.00 22.65
C VAL A 86 -5.15 -20.67 23.41
N ASN A 87 -5.25 -20.75 24.74
CA ASN A 87 -5.13 -19.61 25.66
C ASN A 87 -5.95 -18.37 25.22
N ALA A 88 -7.25 -18.57 25.01
CA ALA A 88 -8.25 -17.56 24.64
C ALA A 88 -8.09 -16.84 23.28
N GLY A 89 -7.09 -17.18 22.46
CA GLY A 89 -6.95 -16.54 21.15
C GLY A 89 -5.63 -16.73 20.42
N PHE A 90 -4.70 -17.53 20.92
CA PHE A 90 -3.41 -17.79 20.29
C PHE A 90 -3.43 -19.05 19.44
N MET A 91 -2.43 -19.19 18.59
CA MET A 91 -2.27 -20.33 17.71
C MET A 91 -1.31 -21.36 18.28
N ALA A 92 -1.65 -22.63 18.12
CA ALA A 92 -0.71 -23.71 18.37
C ALA A 92 -0.87 -24.81 17.34
N VAL A 93 0.22 -25.51 17.05
CA VAL A 93 0.25 -26.58 16.05
C VAL A 93 0.88 -27.81 16.66
N LYS A 94 0.26 -28.97 16.41
CA LYS A 94 0.78 -30.25 16.85
C LYS A 94 1.95 -30.67 15.96
N VAL A 95 3.08 -30.99 16.58
CA VAL A 95 4.23 -31.56 15.86
C VAL A 95 4.56 -32.94 16.42
N ASP A 96 5.00 -33.82 15.53
CA ASP A 96 5.49 -35.14 15.91
C ASP A 96 6.91 -35.08 16.49
N LYS A 97 7.37 -36.21 17.00
CA LYS A 97 8.73 -36.36 17.52
C LYS A 97 9.75 -36.11 16.39
N GLY A 98 10.79 -35.36 16.70
CA GLY A 98 11.91 -35.04 15.81
C GLY A 98 12.02 -33.56 15.51
N THR A 99 12.83 -33.22 14.51
CA THR A 99 12.95 -31.87 13.98
C THR A 99 11.86 -31.65 12.95
N SER A 100 10.96 -30.71 13.24
CA SER A 100 9.90 -30.30 12.32
C SER A 100 10.05 -28.85 11.92
N GLU A 101 9.74 -28.56 10.66
CA GLU A 101 9.62 -27.21 10.12
C GLU A 101 8.14 -26.82 10.04
N ILE A 102 7.77 -25.74 10.72
CA ILE A 102 6.41 -25.22 10.78
C ILE A 102 6.37 -23.93 9.96
N ARG A 103 5.56 -23.90 8.91
CA ARG A 103 5.30 -22.73 8.07
C ARG A 103 3.89 -22.24 8.33
N PHE A 104 3.75 -20.99 8.72
CA PHE A 104 2.47 -20.29 8.77
C PHE A 104 2.38 -19.33 7.59
N GLU A 105 1.22 -19.31 6.94
CA GLU A 105 0.90 -18.43 5.84
C GLU A 105 -0.40 -17.71 6.12
N TYR A 106 -0.42 -16.40 5.90
CA TYR A 106 -1.58 -15.55 6.06
C TYR A 106 -2.15 -15.19 4.70
N LYS A 107 -3.45 -15.38 4.56
CA LYS A 107 -4.22 -14.96 3.40
C LYS A 107 -5.41 -14.15 3.87
N THR A 108 -5.49 -12.89 3.42
CA THR A 108 -6.61 -12.00 3.80
C THR A 108 -7.94 -12.61 3.37
N PRO A 109 -8.82 -12.98 4.33
CA PRO A 109 -10.13 -13.50 3.99
C PRO A 109 -10.95 -12.40 3.31
N GLY A 110 -11.68 -12.76 2.26
CA GLY A 110 -12.54 -11.82 1.52
C GLY A 110 -11.86 -11.02 0.40
N LEU A 111 -10.52 -11.00 0.28
CA LEU A 111 -9.85 -10.34 -0.84
C LEU A 111 -10.27 -10.96 -2.19
N VAL A 112 -10.37 -12.30 -2.23
CA VAL A 112 -10.81 -13.05 -3.42
C VAL A 112 -12.28 -12.74 -3.73
N ASN A 113 -13.13 -12.66 -2.71
CA ASN A 113 -14.56 -12.39 -2.87
C ASN A 113 -14.77 -10.96 -3.38
N GLY A 114 -14.04 -9.98 -2.84
CA GLY A 114 -14.05 -8.60 -3.31
C GLY A 114 -13.64 -8.51 -4.78
N LEU A 115 -12.55 -9.20 -5.15
CA LEU A 115 -12.09 -9.24 -6.54
C LEU A 115 -13.14 -9.84 -7.50
N MET A 116 -13.85 -10.89 -7.07
CA MET A 116 -14.95 -11.46 -7.86
C MET A 116 -16.12 -10.49 -8.04
N ILE A 117 -16.51 -9.77 -6.97
CA ILE A 117 -17.59 -8.77 -7.02
C ILE A 117 -17.21 -7.62 -7.96
N THR A 118 -16.00 -7.06 -7.82
CA THR A 118 -15.50 -6.00 -8.70
C THR A 118 -15.42 -6.49 -10.15
N GLY A 119 -14.92 -7.69 -10.38
CA GLY A 119 -14.90 -8.29 -11.72
C GLY A 119 -16.30 -8.41 -12.32
N GLY A 120 -17.27 -8.90 -11.55
CA GLY A 120 -18.67 -8.98 -11.97
C GLY A 120 -19.28 -7.61 -12.28
N ALA A 121 -19.04 -6.61 -11.43
CA ALA A 121 -19.49 -5.24 -11.65
C ALA A 121 -18.89 -4.62 -12.91
N CYS A 122 -17.59 -4.84 -13.16
CA CYS A 122 -16.93 -4.40 -14.39
C CYS A 122 -17.54 -5.04 -15.63
N VAL A 123 -17.84 -6.35 -15.60
CA VAL A 123 -18.49 -7.03 -16.72
C VAL A 123 -19.89 -6.45 -16.97
N LEU A 124 -20.68 -6.24 -15.93
CA LEU A 124 -22.02 -5.64 -16.04
C LEU A 124 -21.95 -4.21 -16.60
N LEU A 125 -20.98 -3.41 -16.15
CA LEU A 125 -20.75 -2.06 -16.66
C LEU A 125 -20.38 -2.10 -18.16
N LEU A 126 -19.48 -2.99 -18.55
CA LEU A 126 -19.09 -3.15 -19.96
C LEU A 126 -20.27 -3.57 -20.84
N LEU A 127 -21.10 -4.50 -20.36
CA LEU A 127 -22.33 -4.90 -21.05
C LEU A 127 -23.31 -3.73 -21.17
N TYR A 128 -23.50 -2.96 -20.10
CA TYR A 128 -24.34 -1.77 -20.11
C TYR A 128 -23.86 -0.74 -21.14
N ILE A 129 -22.56 -0.42 -21.15
CA ILE A 129 -21.96 0.53 -22.11
C ILE A 129 -22.09 -0.02 -23.53
N LEU A 130 -21.85 -1.32 -23.76
CA LEU A 130 -22.00 -1.92 -25.07
C LEU A 130 -23.45 -1.82 -25.58
N ILE A 131 -24.43 -2.16 -24.74
CA ILE A 131 -25.86 -2.04 -25.10
C ILE A 131 -26.23 -0.58 -25.34
N PHE A 132 -25.80 0.34 -24.46
CA PHE A 132 -26.07 1.77 -24.57
C PHE A 132 -25.47 2.37 -25.84
N THR A 133 -24.21 2.05 -26.17
CA THR A 133 -23.55 2.54 -27.39
C THR A 133 -24.18 1.98 -28.65
N LEU A 134 -24.62 0.71 -28.65
CA LEU A 134 -25.37 0.13 -29.76
C LEU A 134 -26.77 0.74 -29.90
N TYR A 135 -27.45 1.03 -28.78
CA TYR A 135 -28.77 1.65 -28.76
C TYR A 135 -28.71 3.13 -29.20
N SER A 136 -27.73 3.88 -28.69
CA SER A 136 -27.50 5.29 -29.03
C SER A 136 -27.06 5.46 -30.49
N LYS A 137 -26.28 4.53 -31.04
CA LYS A 137 -25.99 4.50 -32.50
C LYS A 137 -27.24 4.30 -33.35
N LYS A 138 -28.25 3.56 -32.85
CA LYS A 138 -29.51 3.32 -33.57
C LYS A 138 -30.55 4.42 -33.37
N HIS A 139 -30.46 5.20 -32.29
CA HIS A 139 -31.33 6.33 -31.99
C HIS A 139 -30.46 7.57 -31.76
N PRO A 140 -29.91 8.18 -32.84
CA PRO A 140 -29.30 9.50 -32.71
C PRO A 140 -30.35 10.44 -32.10
N SER A 141 -29.93 11.21 -31.09
CA SER A 141 -30.82 12.18 -30.45
C SER A 141 -31.19 13.27 -31.46
N ASP A 142 -32.48 13.39 -31.81
CA ASP A 142 -33.04 14.46 -32.64
C ASP A 142 -33.10 15.83 -31.93
N THR A 143 -32.27 16.04 -30.90
CA THR A 143 -32.14 17.33 -30.23
C THR A 143 -31.26 18.26 -31.05
N CYS A 144 -31.82 18.76 -32.15
CA CYS A 144 -31.39 20.02 -32.74
C CYS A 144 -32.06 21.15 -31.96
N TYR A 145 -31.28 21.87 -31.14
CA TYR A 145 -31.72 23.10 -30.47
C TYR A 145 -31.09 24.30 -31.18
N PRO A 146 -31.65 24.74 -32.32
CA PRO A 146 -31.06 25.80 -33.13
C PRO A 146 -30.94 27.12 -32.35
N GLU A 147 -31.83 27.37 -31.39
CA GLU A 147 -31.75 28.54 -30.50
C GLU A 147 -30.53 28.47 -29.57
N GLY A 148 -30.14 27.27 -29.11
CA GLY A 148 -28.95 27.07 -28.26
C GLY A 148 -27.67 27.37 -29.02
N ASP A 149 -27.55 26.87 -30.24
CA ASP A 149 -26.41 27.16 -31.12
C ASP A 149 -26.32 28.66 -31.45
N MET A 150 -27.47 29.30 -31.67
CA MET A 150 -27.57 30.73 -31.92
C MET A 150 -27.20 31.56 -30.67
N LEU A 151 -27.59 31.12 -29.47
CA LEU A 151 -27.20 31.74 -28.21
C LEU A 151 -25.71 31.61 -27.95
N ILE A 152 -25.12 30.43 -28.19
CA ILE A 152 -23.67 30.20 -28.09
C ILE A 152 -22.92 31.10 -29.07
N ALA A 153 -23.41 31.22 -30.32
CA ALA A 153 -22.83 32.12 -31.31
C ALA A 153 -22.93 33.58 -30.87
N LYS A 154 -24.08 34.00 -30.33
CA LYS A 154 -24.29 35.35 -29.79
C LYS A 154 -23.34 35.66 -28.63
N TRP A 155 -23.27 34.78 -27.63
CA TRP A 155 -22.38 34.96 -26.48
C TRP A 155 -20.91 35.01 -26.89
N ARG A 156 -20.48 34.18 -27.84
CA ARG A 156 -19.10 34.27 -28.36
C ARG A 156 -18.80 35.59 -29.07
N LEU A 157 -19.78 36.19 -29.74
CA LEU A 157 -19.61 37.51 -30.35
C LEU A 157 -19.51 38.59 -29.29
N GLU A 158 -20.40 38.56 -28.30
CA GLU A 158 -20.41 39.47 -27.16
C GLU A 158 -19.09 39.40 -26.36
N ASP A 159 -18.62 38.19 -26.04
CA ASP A 159 -17.31 37.97 -25.39
C ASP A 159 -16.14 38.54 -26.21
N ARG A 160 -16.18 38.43 -27.55
CA ARG A 160 -15.14 39.00 -28.42
C ARG A 160 -15.16 40.53 -28.41
N GLU A 161 -16.34 41.14 -28.41
CA GLU A 161 -16.51 42.59 -28.35
C GLU A 161 -16.04 43.14 -26.99
N ASP A 162 -16.45 42.49 -25.90
CA ASP A 162 -16.04 42.86 -24.55
C ASP A 162 -14.52 42.68 -24.35
N ALA A 163 -13.94 41.59 -24.86
CA ALA A 163 -12.50 41.40 -24.84
C ALA A 163 -11.77 42.52 -25.60
N ARG A 164 -12.28 42.90 -26.79
CA ARG A 164 -11.70 43.99 -27.58
C ARG A 164 -11.79 45.33 -26.84
N ARG A 165 -12.91 45.60 -26.17
CA ARG A 165 -13.12 46.80 -25.36
C ARG A 165 -12.17 46.85 -24.16
N LEU A 166 -12.07 45.77 -23.40
CA LEU A 166 -11.17 45.66 -22.25
C LEU A 166 -9.71 45.81 -22.64
N LEU A 167 -9.30 45.23 -23.77
CA LEU A 167 -7.94 45.39 -24.30
C LEU A 167 -7.67 46.83 -24.74
N ALA A 168 -8.62 47.48 -25.40
CA ALA A 168 -8.49 48.88 -25.81
C ALA A 168 -8.45 49.85 -24.61
N GLU A 169 -9.13 49.53 -23.50
CA GLU A 169 -9.04 50.30 -22.27
C GLU A 169 -7.72 50.06 -21.53
N ARG A 170 -7.20 48.84 -21.55
CA ARG A 170 -5.99 48.45 -20.82
C ARG A 170 -4.69 48.86 -21.53
N PHE A 171 -4.67 48.96 -22.85
CA PHE A 171 -3.45 49.20 -23.64
C PHE A 171 -3.61 50.41 -24.56
N GLU A 172 -2.73 51.41 -24.42
CA GLU A 172 -2.76 52.67 -25.19
C GLU A 172 -2.53 52.49 -26.70
N ASP A 173 -1.75 51.47 -27.10
CA ASP A 173 -1.39 51.21 -28.50
C ASP A 173 -2.51 50.55 -29.34
N GLY A 174 -3.71 50.39 -28.76
CA GLY A 174 -4.85 49.73 -29.39
C GLY A 174 -4.72 48.20 -29.40
N ALA A 175 -5.85 47.50 -29.25
CA ALA A 175 -5.89 46.05 -29.24
C ALA A 175 -5.38 45.48 -30.59
N LYS A 176 -4.22 44.84 -30.59
CA LYS A 176 -3.71 44.08 -31.75
C LYS A 176 -4.59 42.85 -31.97
N GLU A 177 -4.77 42.45 -33.23
CA GLU A 177 -5.53 41.24 -33.56
C GLU A 177 -4.91 40.00 -32.90
N SER A 178 -5.78 39.08 -32.49
CA SER A 178 -5.36 37.84 -31.83
C SER A 178 -4.45 37.05 -32.76
N ILE A 179 -3.28 36.66 -32.27
CA ILE A 179 -2.35 35.76 -32.97
C ILE A 179 -2.93 34.36 -33.25
N LEU A 180 -4.15 34.07 -32.79
CA LEU A 180 -4.87 32.80 -33.00
C LEU A 180 -6.17 32.99 -33.81
N SER A 181 -6.41 34.13 -34.44
CA SER A 181 -7.52 34.23 -35.39
C SER A 181 -7.19 33.48 -36.67
N ASP A 182 -8.12 32.65 -37.14
CA ASP A 182 -7.96 31.80 -38.34
C ASP A 182 -7.57 32.59 -39.61
N ASP A 183 -7.83 33.90 -39.63
CA ASP A 183 -7.57 34.80 -40.76
C ASP A 183 -6.24 35.58 -40.64
N ALA A 184 -5.46 35.38 -39.57
CA ALA A 184 -4.19 36.07 -39.39
C ALA A 184 -3.09 35.42 -40.23
N GLU A 185 -2.68 36.06 -41.32
CA GLU A 185 -1.41 35.76 -41.98
C GLU A 185 -0.25 36.18 -41.06
N ILE A 186 0.23 35.25 -40.25
CA ILE A 186 1.40 35.46 -39.39
C ILE A 186 2.65 35.35 -40.27
N GLU A 187 3.23 36.48 -40.66
CA GLU A 187 4.63 36.50 -41.10
C GLU A 187 5.50 36.20 -39.87
N ILE A 188 5.89 34.93 -39.70
CA ILE A 188 6.86 34.54 -38.68
C ILE A 188 8.20 35.12 -39.12
N PRO A 189 8.81 36.08 -38.40
CA PRO A 189 10.09 36.62 -38.78
C PRO A 189 11.14 35.51 -38.72
N HIS A 190 11.66 35.13 -39.88
CA HIS A 190 12.81 34.22 -39.97
C HIS A 190 14.05 34.93 -39.43
N MET A 191 14.41 34.65 -38.18
CA MET A 191 15.70 35.05 -37.60
C MET A 191 16.82 34.27 -38.31
N GLU A 192 17.53 34.90 -39.24
CA GLU A 192 18.77 34.31 -39.82
C GLU A 192 19.89 34.20 -38.79
N ASN A 193 19.89 35.09 -37.79
CA ASN A 193 20.80 35.05 -36.66
C ASN A 193 20.02 34.63 -35.42
N GLY A 194 20.36 33.48 -34.85
CA GLY A 194 19.68 32.92 -33.68
C GLY A 194 19.53 33.91 -32.51
N PHE A 195 18.50 33.68 -31.69
CA PHE A 195 18.11 34.49 -30.55
C PHE A 195 19.29 34.83 -29.62
N SER A 196 19.88 36.02 -29.77
CA SER A 196 21.02 36.49 -28.95
C SER A 196 20.59 37.22 -27.68
N GLY A 197 19.29 37.20 -27.36
CA GLY A 197 18.66 37.92 -26.24
C GLY A 197 18.25 37.01 -25.08
N GLY A 198 18.96 35.91 -24.84
CA GLY A 198 18.72 35.07 -23.66
C GLY A 198 18.89 35.87 -22.36
N PHE A 199 18.04 35.58 -21.36
CA PHE A 199 18.11 36.12 -20.01
C PHE A 199 19.55 36.00 -19.48
N LYS A 200 20.28 37.13 -19.38
CA LYS A 200 21.61 37.16 -18.77
C LYS A 200 21.42 37.31 -17.26
N ILE A 201 21.80 36.28 -16.52
CA ILE A 201 21.93 36.36 -15.07
C ILE A 201 23.25 37.09 -14.82
N ASP A 202 23.21 38.26 -14.18
CA ASP A 202 24.42 38.93 -13.70
C ASP A 202 25.04 38.05 -12.59
N SER A 203 26.08 37.29 -12.94
CA SER A 203 26.80 36.43 -12.00
C SER A 203 27.55 37.21 -10.93
N GLU A 204 27.75 38.52 -11.11
CA GLU A 204 28.35 39.42 -10.11
C GLU A 204 27.43 39.66 -8.90
N LEU A 205 26.14 39.30 -8.97
CA LEU A 205 25.21 39.41 -7.84
C LEU A 205 25.33 38.24 -6.84
N PHE A 206 26.09 37.20 -7.18
CA PHE A 206 26.23 35.98 -6.37
C PHE A 206 27.66 35.73 -5.89
N ASP A 207 28.59 36.66 -6.13
CA ASP A 207 29.97 36.57 -5.62
C ASP A 207 30.04 37.31 -4.26
N ASP A 208 29.54 36.65 -3.22
CA ASP A 208 29.87 36.98 -1.83
C ASP A 208 31.38 36.76 -1.64
N LYS A 209 32.15 37.85 -1.76
CA LYS A 209 33.52 37.88 -1.24
C LYS A 209 33.48 37.94 0.28
N GLU A 210 33.31 36.78 0.89
CA GLU A 210 34.12 36.46 2.07
C GLU A 210 35.57 36.31 1.58
N ASP A 211 36.45 37.21 2.03
CA ASP A 211 37.83 36.90 2.42
C ASP A 211 38.50 38.17 3.01
N GLU A 212 38.57 38.16 4.35
CA GLU A 212 39.74 38.52 5.17
C GLU A 212 40.48 39.87 4.95
N GLU A 213 40.24 40.83 5.87
CA GLU A 213 41.22 41.30 6.88
C GLU A 213 40.55 42.06 8.03
#